data_AF-A0A348D825-F1
#
_entry.id   AF-A0A348D825-F1
#
_cell.length_a   1.000
_cell.length_b   1.000
_cell.length_c   1.000
_cell.angle_alpha   90.00
_cell.angle_beta   90.00
_cell.angle_gamma   90.00
#
_symmetry.space_group_name_H-M   'P 1'
#
loop_
_entity.id
_entity.type
_entity.pdbx_description
1 polymer ?
#
loop_
_entity_poly.entity_id
_entity_poly.type
_entity_poly.pdbx_seq_one_letter_code
_entity_poly.pdbx_strand_id
1 'polypeptide(L)' 'MKQAFLWFLQSYIYLIPLALIVAGAYIFARFIPDYFGILTFLWLIIVSFFYIKYNRWY' A
#
# COMPACT_ATOMS: atom_id res chain seq x y z
N MET A 1 12.89 7.61 -24.66
CA MET A 1 11.50 7.75 -24.17
C MET A 1 11.01 6.53 -23.39
N LYS A 2 11.22 5.28 -23.83
CA LYS A 2 10.80 4.07 -23.08
C LYS A 2 11.42 3.94 -21.67
N GLN A 3 12.71 4.28 -21.49
CA GLN A 3 13.37 4.18 -20.19
C GLN A 3 12.88 5.20 -19.16
N ALA A 4 12.55 6.43 -19.57
CA ALA A 4 12.01 7.44 -18.68
C ALA A 4 10.64 7.03 -18.12
N PHE A 5 9.79 6.41 -18.96
CA PHE A 5 8.50 5.89 -18.54
C PHE A 5 8.62 4.73 -17.55
N LEU A 6 9.59 3.83 -17.76
CA LEU A 6 9.90 2.75 -16.83
C LEU A 6 10.43 3.28 -15.49
N TRP A 7 11.32 4.28 -15.51
CA TRP A 7 11.81 4.95 -14.30
C TRP A 7 10.68 5.65 -13.53
N PHE A 8 9.78 6.33 -14.25
CA PHE A 8 8.62 6.99 -13.65
C PHE A 8 7.73 5.94 -12.96
N LEU A 9 7.34 4.88 -13.68
CA LEU A 9 6.57 3.76 -13.13
C LEU A 9 7.25 3.10 -11.93
N GLN A 10 8.57 2.95 -11.96
CA GLN A 10 9.35 2.36 -10.87
C GLN A 10 9.34 3.23 -9.60
N SER A 11 9.33 4.56 -9.74
CA SER A 11 9.09 5.47 -8.59
C SER A 11 7.67 5.35 -8.04
N TYR A 12 6.65 5.09 -8.88
CA TYR A 12 5.28 4.87 -8.40
C TYR A 12 5.10 3.55 -7.65
N ILE A 13 5.99 2.55 -7.83
CA ILE A 13 5.92 1.28 -7.08
C ILE A 13 5.95 1.51 -5.57
N TYR A 14 6.64 2.56 -5.10
CA TYR A 14 6.66 2.96 -3.69
C TYR A 14 5.40 3.72 -3.24
N LEU A 15 4.67 4.34 -4.18
CA LEU A 15 3.40 5.03 -3.91
C LEU A 15 2.21 4.06 -3.85
N ILE A 16 2.29 2.90 -4.50
CA ILE A 16 1.27 1.85 -4.46
C ILE A 16 0.94 1.38 -3.02
N PRO A 17 1.93 0.95 -2.20
CA PRO A 17 1.64 0.52 -0.83
C PRO A 17 1.10 1.67 0.02
N LEU A 18 1.60 2.89 -0.17
CA LEU A 18 1.11 4.06 0.54
C LEU A 18 -0.37 4.36 0.20
N ALA A 19 -0.73 4.35 -1.07
CA ALA A 19 -2.10 4.52 -1.52
C ALA A 19 -3.04 3.42 -0.98
N LEU A 20 -2.57 2.17 -0.95
CA LEU A 20 -3.31 1.03 -0.38
C LEU A 20 -3.55 1.18 1.12
N ILE A 21 -2.55 1.67 1.86
CA ILE A 21 -2.67 1.92 3.30
C ILE A 21 -3.71 3.01 3.55
N VAL A 22 -3.62 4.13 2.84
CA VAL A 22 -4.57 5.26 2.97
C VAL A 22 -5.99 4.84 2.61
N ALA A 23 -6.15 4.08 1.53
CA ALA A 23 -7.45 3.57 1.11
C ALA A 23 -8.06 2.63 2.17
N GLY A 24 -7.27 1.70 2.71
CA GLY A 24 -7.72 0.81 3.79
C GLY A 24 -8.11 1.59 5.04
N ALA A 25 -7.27 2.52 5.49
CA ALA A 25 -7.56 3.37 6.64
C ALA A 25 -8.86 4.17 6.45
N TYR A 26 -9.07 4.77 5.28
CA TYR A 26 -10.32 5.50 4.98
C TYR A 26 -11.55 4.58 5.06
N ILE A 27 -11.47 3.37 4.50
CA ILE A 27 -12.55 2.37 4.56
C ILE A 27 -12.83 1.98 6.02
N PHE A 28 -11.81 1.68 6.82
CA PHE A 28 -12.02 1.30 8.22
C PHE A 28 -12.60 2.46 9.03
N ALA A 29 -12.11 3.68 8.84
CA ALA A 29 -12.63 4.86 9.54
C ALA A 29 -14.10 5.14 9.17
N ARG A 30 -14.49 4.86 7.91
CA ARG A 30 -15.86 5.12 7.43
C ARG A 30 -16.85 4.04 7.83
N PHE A 31 -16.45 2.77 7.79
CA PHE A 31 -17.37 1.64 7.90
C PHE A 31 -17.25 0.86 9.21
N ILE A 32 -16.08 0.86 9.86
CA ILE A 32 -15.80 0.10 11.09
C ILE A 32 -14.95 0.94 12.07
N PRO A 33 -15.44 2.12 12.51
CA PRO A 33 -14.65 3.06 13.29
C PRO A 33 -14.21 2.49 14.65
N ASP A 34 -15.03 1.65 15.29
CA ASP A 34 -14.74 1.06 16.61
C ASP A 34 -13.52 0.13 16.59
N TYR A 35 -13.22 -0.47 15.43
CA TYR A 35 -12.06 -1.35 15.23
C TYR A 35 -10.99 -0.71 14.35
N PHE A 36 -11.09 0.60 14.08
CA PHE A 36 -10.20 1.32 13.16
C PHE A 36 -8.71 1.08 13.47
N GLY A 37 -8.33 1.21 14.74
CA GLY A 37 -6.93 1.07 15.16
C GLY A 37 -6.37 -0.32 14.84
N ILE A 38 -7.08 -1.37 15.25
CA ILE A 38 -6.59 -2.74 15.07
C ILE A 38 -6.66 -3.21 13.61
N LEU A 39 -7.69 -2.81 12.88
CA LEU A 39 -7.83 -3.11 11.45
C LEU A 39 -6.77 -2.40 10.61
N THR A 40 -6.51 -1.12 10.89
CA THR A 40 -5.45 -0.36 10.20
C THR A 40 -4.07 -0.95 10.48
N PHE A 41 -3.80 -1.39 11.72
CA PHE A 41 -2.56 -2.05 12.07
C PHE A 41 -2.39 -3.40 11.35
N LEU A 42 -3.43 -4.24 11.32
CA LEU A 42 -3.39 -5.50 10.57
C LEU A 42 -3.20 -5.25 9.06
N TRP A 43 -3.87 -4.23 8.53
CA TRP A 43 -3.79 -3.85 7.13
C TRP A 43 -2.38 -3.37 6.73
N LEU A 44 -1.74 -2.58 7.60
CA LEU A 44 -0.33 -2.20 7.42
C LEU A 44 0.58 -3.42 7.30
N ILE A 45 0.39 -4.43 8.16
CA ILE A 45 1.18 -5.68 8.11
C ILE A 45 0.92 -6.42 6.79
N ILE A 46 -0.33 -6.55 6.37
CA ILE A 46 -0.71 -7.24 5.14
C ILE A 46 -0.11 -6.54 3.91
N VAL A 47 -0.30 -5.22 3.78
CA VAL A 47 0.23 -4.43 2.65
C VAL A 47 1.75 -4.49 2.64
N SER A 48 2.41 -4.39 3.81
CA SER A 48 3.86 -4.49 3.91
C SER A 48 4.37 -5.88 3.54
N PHE A 49 3.69 -6.95 3.97
CA PHE A 49 4.03 -8.33 3.61
C PHE A 49 3.96 -8.54 2.10
N PHE A 50 2.85 -8.13 1.48
CA PHE A 50 2.71 -8.22 0.02
C PHE A 50 3.74 -7.37 -0.70
N TYR A 51 3.97 -6.14 -0.25
CA TYR A 51 4.99 -5.28 -0.82
C TYR A 51 6.37 -5.94 -0.78
N ILE A 52 6.82 -6.45 0.37
CA ILE A 52 8.12 -7.13 0.48
C ILE A 52 8.15 -8.41 -0.37
N LYS A 53 7.08 -9.20 -0.38
CA LYS A 53 7.02 -10.45 -1.14
C LYS A 53 7.14 -10.24 -2.65
N TYR A 54 6.46 -9.23 -3.20
CA TYR A 54 6.48 -8.94 -4.62
C TYR A 54 7.65 -8.04 -5.04
N ASN A 55 8.13 -7.16 -4.16
CA ASN A 55 9.26 -6.26 -4.46
C ASN A 55 10.62 -6.95 -4.37
N ARG A 56 10.74 -8.12 -3.71
CA ARG A 56 11.97 -8.94 -3.71
C ARG A 56 12.24 -9.67 -5.05
N TRP A 57 11.32 -9.62 -6.00
CA TRP A 57 11.45 -10.28 -7.31
C TRP A 57 11.88 -9.32 -8.44
N TYR A 58 12.41 -8.15 -8.09
CA TYR A 58 13.06 -7.21 -9.02
C TYR A 58 14.54 -7.00 -8.64
#